data_AF-A0A0D2DBB1-F1
#
_entry.id   AF-A0A0D2DBB1-F1
#
_cell.length_a   1.000
_cell.length_b   1.000
_cell.length_c   1.000
_cell.angle_alpha   90.00
_cell.angle_beta   90.00
_cell.angle_gamma   90.00
#
_symmetry.space_group_name_H-M   'P 1'
#
loop_
_entity.id
_entity.type
_entity.pdbx_description
1 polymer ?
#
loop_
_entity_poly.entity_id
_entity_poly.type
_entity_poly.pdbx_seq_one_letter_code
_entity_poly.pdbx_strand_id
1 'polypeptide(L)'
;MPPIIPPTDPVYAQSLLAHPPQSEPAPIRSTITTLNLQPHIEGGYFVETDRDKLLVPNPFQNLPLLANATSKDTSTTRHASTTIYYLLTPKSPVGYFHRNRGRTVHTLHRGRGRYVLLHVDQRDEQTGRVPVETFVVGQDIERGERVQWIVEGGKFKASFLLPDSGGDGDDVEVSPEEMGGMTDPVSDDGSGIGAGSARGLLISETVVPGFEFSDHDFLTAEGMIDALPDDEARDELRWLLKRGEQGRLDELVRKQ
;
A
#
# COMPACT_ATOMS: atom_id res chain seq x y z
N MET A 1 18.25 2.94 -15.35
CA MET A 1 17.10 3.82 -15.76
C MET A 1 16.85 4.85 -14.64
N PRO A 2 16.01 5.90 -14.76
CA PRO A 2 15.60 6.63 -13.55
C PRO A 2 14.91 5.65 -12.59
N PRO A 3 15.07 5.82 -11.27
CA PRO A 3 14.44 4.93 -10.30
C PRO A 3 12.93 4.99 -10.41
N ILE A 4 12.26 3.87 -10.16
CA ILE A 4 10.79 3.76 -10.24
C ILE A 4 10.15 4.63 -9.16
N ILE A 5 10.72 4.61 -7.96
CA ILE A 5 10.32 5.32 -6.76
C ILE A 5 11.43 6.34 -6.44
N PRO A 6 11.10 7.59 -6.07
CA PRO A 6 12.10 8.53 -5.55
C PRO A 6 12.92 7.90 -4.41
N PRO A 7 14.26 7.89 -4.45
CA PRO A 7 15.08 7.12 -3.51
C PRO A 7 14.88 7.48 -2.02
N THR A 8 14.37 8.67 -1.72
CA THR A 8 14.07 9.15 -0.37
C THR A 8 12.76 8.59 0.19
N ASP A 9 11.78 8.29 -0.66
CA ASP A 9 10.45 7.85 -0.24
C ASP A 9 10.44 6.52 0.54
N PRO A 10 11.15 5.46 0.11
CA PRO A 10 11.10 4.18 0.82
C PRO A 10 11.86 4.19 2.15
N VAL A 11 12.75 5.16 2.40
CA VAL A 11 13.66 5.19 3.57
C VAL A 11 12.89 5.06 4.88
N TYR A 12 11.80 5.81 5.04
CA TYR A 12 11.00 5.78 6.26
C TYR A 12 10.36 4.41 6.52
N ALA A 13 9.64 3.87 5.52
CA ALA A 13 8.98 2.58 5.64
C ALA A 13 9.98 1.42 5.82
N GLN A 14 11.13 1.47 5.12
CA GLN A 14 12.19 0.47 5.26
C GLN A 14 12.85 0.52 6.64
N SER A 15 13.09 1.74 7.19
CA SER A 15 13.59 1.89 8.55
C SER A 15 12.64 1.27 9.59
N LEU A 16 11.33 1.49 9.43
CA LEU A 16 10.30 0.89 10.27
C LEU A 16 10.23 -0.64 10.13
N LEU A 17 10.44 -1.19 8.93
CA LEU A 17 10.50 -2.64 8.73
C LEU A 17 11.74 -3.29 9.37
N ALA A 18 12.87 -2.57 9.38
CA ALA A 18 14.12 -3.00 10.01
C ALA A 18 14.07 -2.87 11.54
N HIS A 19 13.43 -1.80 12.03
CA HIS A 19 13.35 -1.45 13.45
C HIS A 19 11.89 -1.21 13.85
N PRO A 20 11.04 -2.26 13.86
CA PRO A 20 9.62 -2.08 14.12
C PRO A 20 9.38 -1.56 15.55
N PRO A 21 8.50 -0.55 15.74
CA PRO A 21 8.16 -0.07 17.07
C PRO A 21 7.47 -1.17 17.88
N GLN A 22 7.75 -1.21 19.19
CA GLN A 22 7.16 -2.22 20.08
C GLN A 22 5.62 -2.12 20.14
N SER A 23 5.09 -0.90 20.10
CA SER A 23 3.66 -0.61 20.15
C SER A 23 3.28 0.55 19.23
N GLU A 24 2.02 0.59 18.83
CA GLU A 24 1.47 1.72 18.09
C GLU A 24 1.35 2.98 18.98
N PRO A 25 1.57 4.19 18.42
CA PRO A 25 1.27 5.46 19.08
C PRO A 25 -0.19 5.54 19.58
N ALA A 26 -0.43 6.34 20.63
CA ALA A 26 -1.77 6.47 21.21
C ALA A 26 -2.88 6.88 20.22
N PRO A 27 -2.67 7.84 19.28
CA PRO A 27 -3.68 8.18 18.28
C PRO A 27 -4.03 7.02 17.32
N ILE A 28 -3.04 6.19 16.98
CA ILE A 28 -3.22 5.04 16.11
C ILE A 28 -3.95 3.92 16.86
N ARG A 29 -3.56 3.61 18.11
CA ARG A 29 -4.30 2.65 18.97
C ARG A 29 -5.75 3.06 19.13
N SER A 30 -6.02 4.33 19.40
CA SER A 30 -7.38 4.86 19.50
C SER A 30 -8.18 4.64 18.21
N THR A 31 -7.57 4.87 17.04
CA THR A 31 -8.20 4.57 15.74
C THR A 31 -8.51 3.09 15.58
N ILE A 32 -7.53 2.22 15.81
CA ILE A 32 -7.69 0.76 15.69
C ILE A 32 -8.83 0.28 16.58
N THR A 33 -8.88 0.72 17.84
CA THR A 33 -9.95 0.34 18.76
C THR A 33 -11.31 0.92 18.35
N THR A 34 -11.38 2.21 17.98
CA THR A 34 -12.65 2.89 17.66
C THR A 34 -13.30 2.32 16.40
N LEU A 35 -12.49 2.01 15.38
CA LEU A 35 -12.97 1.45 14.12
C LEU A 35 -13.00 -0.09 14.13
N ASN A 36 -12.62 -0.73 15.24
CA ASN A 36 -12.52 -2.19 15.34
C ASN A 36 -11.65 -2.83 14.24
N LEU A 37 -10.49 -2.23 13.96
CA LEU A 37 -9.57 -2.71 12.93
C LEU A 37 -8.81 -3.95 13.41
N GLN A 38 -8.59 -4.89 12.50
CA GLN A 38 -7.79 -6.10 12.72
C GLN A 38 -6.60 -6.15 11.76
N PRO A 39 -5.51 -6.88 12.06
CA PRO A 39 -4.39 -7.04 11.12
C PRO A 39 -4.85 -7.59 9.77
N HIS A 40 -4.38 -6.99 8.67
CA HIS A 40 -4.72 -7.44 7.33
C HIS A 40 -3.68 -8.44 6.79
N ILE A 41 -4.12 -9.38 5.95
CA ILE A 41 -3.24 -10.40 5.36
C ILE A 41 -2.17 -9.80 4.42
N GLU A 42 -2.43 -8.60 3.90
CA GLU A 42 -1.53 -7.82 3.06
C GLU A 42 -0.55 -6.95 3.86
N GLY A 43 -0.70 -6.86 5.19
CA GLY A 43 -0.06 -5.84 6.03
C GLY A 43 -0.98 -4.66 6.27
N GLY A 44 -0.72 -3.86 7.31
CA GLY A 44 -1.65 -2.86 7.82
C GLY A 44 -2.78 -3.47 8.66
N TYR A 45 -3.82 -2.66 8.89
CA TYR A 45 -5.04 -3.02 9.60
C TYR A 45 -6.26 -2.73 8.74
N PHE A 46 -7.34 -3.50 8.89
CA PHE A 46 -8.56 -3.30 8.12
C PHE A 46 -9.82 -3.69 8.91
N VAL A 47 -10.99 -3.31 8.41
CA VAL A 47 -12.29 -3.87 8.79
C VAL A 47 -13.26 -3.73 7.61
N GLU A 48 -14.06 -4.75 7.33
CA GLU A 48 -15.19 -4.62 6.40
C GLU A 48 -16.32 -3.86 7.08
N THR A 49 -16.73 -2.75 6.49
CA THR A 49 -17.76 -1.85 7.03
C THR A 49 -19.11 -2.02 6.35
N ASP A 50 -19.10 -2.46 5.08
CA ASP A 50 -20.31 -2.74 4.31
C ASP A 50 -20.10 -3.87 3.31
N ARG A 51 -21.17 -4.64 3.09
CA ARG A 51 -21.29 -5.66 2.05
C ARG A 51 -22.72 -5.60 1.53
N ASP A 52 -22.87 -5.16 0.28
CA ASP A 52 -24.17 -4.92 -0.31
C ASP A 52 -24.99 -6.22 -0.35
N LYS A 53 -26.24 -6.20 0.10
CA LYS A 53 -27.13 -7.37 0.04
C LYS A 53 -27.52 -7.76 -1.39
N LEU A 54 -27.40 -6.83 -2.34
CA LEU A 54 -27.63 -7.12 -3.75
C LEU A 54 -26.58 -8.09 -4.28
N LEU A 55 -27.03 -9.21 -4.82
CA LEU A 55 -26.20 -10.14 -5.56
C LEU A 55 -26.29 -9.84 -7.06
N VAL A 56 -25.14 -9.75 -7.71
CA VAL A 56 -24.97 -9.57 -9.16
C VAL A 56 -24.33 -10.82 -9.77
N PRO A 57 -24.53 -11.09 -11.08
CA PRO A 57 -23.81 -12.16 -11.76
C PRO A 57 -22.29 -12.03 -11.57
N ASN A 58 -21.61 -13.13 -11.26
CA ASN A 58 -20.16 -13.14 -11.08
C ASN A 58 -19.46 -13.03 -12.45
N PRO A 59 -18.80 -11.89 -12.77
CA PRO A 59 -18.12 -11.74 -14.06
C PRO A 59 -16.86 -12.61 -14.17
N PHE A 60 -16.38 -13.20 -13.07
CA PHE A 60 -15.15 -13.99 -13.00
C PHE A 60 -15.39 -15.51 -13.04
N GLN A 61 -16.65 -15.96 -13.08
CA GLN A 61 -17.03 -17.37 -12.95
C GLN A 61 -16.31 -18.29 -13.97
N ASN A 62 -16.11 -17.81 -15.19
CA ASN A 62 -15.52 -18.59 -16.29
C ASN A 62 -14.02 -18.29 -16.51
N LEU A 63 -13.40 -17.51 -15.63
CA LEU A 63 -11.96 -17.25 -15.70
C LEU A 63 -11.17 -18.38 -15.05
N PRO A 64 -9.94 -18.69 -15.56
CA PRO A 64 -9.05 -19.64 -14.89
C PRO A 64 -8.83 -19.26 -13.43
N LEU A 65 -8.84 -20.24 -12.53
CA LEU A 65 -8.49 -20.01 -11.12
C LEU A 65 -7.13 -19.31 -11.03
N LEU A 66 -7.01 -18.33 -10.13
CA LEU A 66 -5.72 -17.72 -9.86
C LEU A 66 -4.79 -18.80 -9.29
N ALA A 67 -3.59 -18.91 -9.83
CA ALA A 67 -2.63 -19.95 -9.44
C ALA A 67 -2.35 -19.92 -7.93
N ASN A 68 -2.37 -18.74 -7.34
CA ASN A 68 -2.10 -18.48 -5.93
C ASN A 68 -3.28 -17.81 -5.22
N ALA A 69 -4.52 -18.17 -5.61
CA ALA A 69 -5.73 -17.64 -4.98
C ALA A 69 -5.72 -17.88 -3.47
N THR A 70 -6.17 -16.89 -2.70
CA THR A 70 -6.29 -17.05 -1.24
C THR A 70 -7.44 -17.97 -0.80
N SER A 71 -8.38 -18.27 -1.70
CA SER A 71 -9.37 -19.33 -1.53
C SER A 71 -9.84 -19.90 -2.88
N LYS A 72 -10.67 -20.93 -2.85
CA LYS A 72 -11.40 -21.43 -4.03
C LYS A 72 -12.88 -21.13 -3.85
N ASP A 73 -13.50 -20.55 -4.88
CA ASP A 73 -14.93 -20.27 -4.93
C ASP A 73 -15.43 -20.54 -6.36
N THR A 74 -16.63 -21.14 -6.45
CA THR A 74 -17.32 -21.42 -7.72
C THR A 74 -18.70 -20.75 -7.76
N SER A 75 -18.95 -19.77 -6.89
CA SER A 75 -20.19 -19.02 -6.86
C SER A 75 -20.45 -18.33 -8.20
N THR A 76 -21.71 -18.38 -8.63
CA THR A 76 -22.21 -17.74 -9.85
C THR A 76 -22.57 -16.28 -9.61
N THR A 77 -22.46 -15.79 -8.37
CA THR A 77 -22.78 -14.42 -8.00
C THR A 77 -21.71 -13.79 -7.11
N ARG A 78 -21.72 -12.47 -7.06
CA ARG A 78 -20.96 -11.64 -6.13
C ARG A 78 -21.91 -10.64 -5.47
N HIS A 79 -21.57 -10.18 -4.28
CA HIS A 79 -22.18 -8.96 -3.76
C HIS A 79 -21.89 -7.80 -4.72
N ALA A 80 -22.80 -6.84 -4.87
CA ALA A 80 -22.60 -5.72 -5.79
C ALA A 80 -21.37 -4.88 -5.41
N SER A 81 -21.10 -4.72 -4.10
CA SER A 81 -19.89 -4.11 -3.58
C SER A 81 -19.57 -4.59 -2.16
N THR A 82 -18.32 -4.38 -1.77
CA THR A 82 -17.85 -4.43 -0.37
C THR A 82 -17.00 -3.21 -0.09
N THR A 83 -17.09 -2.66 1.12
CA THR A 83 -16.29 -1.52 1.56
C THR A 83 -15.54 -1.83 2.83
N ILE A 84 -14.28 -1.39 2.91
CA ILE A 84 -13.43 -1.53 4.09
C ILE A 84 -12.89 -0.17 4.55
N TYR A 85 -12.50 -0.07 5.82
CA TYR A 85 -11.40 0.81 6.21
C TYR A 85 -10.07 0.05 6.08
N TYR A 86 -9.02 0.74 5.66
CA TYR A 86 -7.65 0.22 5.62
C TYR A 86 -6.67 1.26 6.20
N LEU A 87 -5.74 0.82 7.06
CA LEU A 87 -4.83 1.66 7.82
C LEU A 87 -3.39 1.11 7.76
N LEU A 88 -2.47 1.90 7.18
CA LEU A 88 -1.03 1.70 7.37
C LEU A 88 -0.53 2.50 8.57
N THR A 89 0.46 1.94 9.26
CA THR A 89 0.95 2.43 10.56
C THR A 89 2.46 2.26 10.66
N PRO A 90 3.15 2.94 11.60
CA PRO A 90 4.56 2.70 11.83
C PRO A 90 4.90 1.23 12.16
N LYS A 91 4.02 0.47 12.83
CA LYS A 91 4.27 -0.95 13.12
C LYS A 91 3.99 -1.88 11.94
N SER A 92 3.07 -1.49 11.07
CA SER A 92 2.72 -2.21 9.84
C SER A 92 2.64 -1.24 8.65
N PRO A 93 3.80 -0.81 8.13
CA PRO A 93 3.89 0.34 7.22
C PRO A 93 3.72 -0.03 5.74
N VAL A 94 3.51 -1.30 5.41
CA VAL A 94 3.46 -1.78 4.02
C VAL A 94 2.21 -2.63 3.81
N GLY A 95 1.48 -2.33 2.74
CA GLY A 95 0.57 -3.24 2.06
C GLY A 95 1.33 -3.92 0.91
N TYR A 96 1.68 -5.19 1.08
CA TYR A 96 2.49 -5.96 0.12
C TYR A 96 1.76 -6.14 -1.22
N PHE A 97 2.52 -6.41 -2.29
CA PHE A 97 1.97 -6.61 -3.62
C PHE A 97 0.90 -7.70 -3.65
N HIS A 98 -0.31 -7.31 -3.99
CA HIS A 98 -1.47 -8.17 -4.16
C HIS A 98 -2.35 -7.66 -5.30
N ARG A 99 -3.29 -8.48 -5.75
CA ARG A 99 -4.17 -8.19 -6.87
C ARG A 99 -5.58 -8.68 -6.58
N ASN A 100 -6.55 -7.90 -7.04
CA ASN A 100 -7.95 -8.28 -7.09
C ASN A 100 -8.40 -8.40 -8.55
N ARG A 101 -9.33 -9.32 -8.84
CA ARG A 101 -10.03 -9.33 -10.15
C ARG A 101 -11.02 -8.18 -10.28
N GLY A 102 -11.68 -7.80 -9.18
CA GLY A 102 -12.54 -6.62 -9.11
C GLY A 102 -11.71 -5.34 -9.07
N ARG A 103 -12.25 -4.28 -9.67
CA ARG A 103 -11.66 -2.94 -9.53
C ARG A 103 -11.88 -2.43 -8.11
N THR A 104 -10.95 -1.62 -7.62
CA THR A 104 -11.01 -1.04 -6.28
C THR A 104 -10.94 0.48 -6.33
N VAL A 105 -11.97 1.14 -5.79
CA VAL A 105 -12.00 2.59 -5.57
C VAL A 105 -11.42 2.88 -4.19
N HIS A 106 -10.43 3.76 -4.11
CA HIS A 106 -9.79 4.14 -2.85
C HIS A 106 -10.08 5.61 -2.57
N THR A 107 -10.39 5.94 -1.32
CA THR A 107 -10.63 7.31 -0.86
C THR A 107 -9.81 7.58 0.39
N LEU A 108 -9.01 8.65 0.37
CA LEU A 108 -8.19 9.08 1.48
C LEU A 108 -9.06 9.69 2.59
N HIS A 109 -8.82 9.27 3.84
CA HIS A 109 -9.35 9.97 5.02
C HIS A 109 -8.29 10.87 5.66
N ARG A 110 -7.05 10.40 5.77
CA ARG A 110 -5.90 11.15 6.31
C ARG A 110 -4.58 10.42 6.10
N GLY A 111 -3.49 11.12 6.42
CA GLY A 111 -2.13 10.59 6.37
C GLY A 111 -1.58 10.61 4.95
N ARG A 112 -0.43 9.98 4.77
CA ARG A 112 0.31 10.00 3.51
C ARG A 112 0.93 8.65 3.19
N GLY A 113 0.98 8.30 1.91
CA GLY A 113 1.62 7.08 1.46
C GLY A 113 1.95 7.11 -0.02
N ARG A 114 2.65 6.09 -0.49
CA ARG A 114 2.92 5.87 -1.90
C ARG A 114 2.32 4.56 -2.35
N TYR A 115 1.70 4.57 -3.52
CA TYR A 115 1.27 3.38 -4.24
C TYR A 115 2.26 3.01 -5.33
N VAL A 116 2.39 1.72 -5.58
CA VAL A 116 3.16 1.14 -6.69
C VAL A 116 2.27 0.11 -7.37
N LEU A 117 2.01 0.30 -8.66
CA LEU A 117 1.14 -0.56 -9.46
C LEU A 117 1.94 -1.22 -10.59
N LEU A 118 1.77 -2.53 -10.76
CA LEU A 118 2.26 -3.27 -11.93
C LEU A 118 1.07 -3.53 -12.86
N HIS A 119 1.08 -2.91 -14.04
CA HIS A 119 0.06 -3.04 -15.07
C HIS A 119 0.30 -4.31 -15.90
N VAL A 120 0.24 -5.48 -15.27
CA VAL A 120 0.55 -6.78 -15.91
C VAL A 120 -0.37 -7.12 -17.08
N ASP A 121 -1.56 -6.50 -17.13
CA ASP A 121 -2.51 -6.55 -18.24
C ASP A 121 -2.09 -5.73 -19.47
N GLN A 122 -1.09 -4.87 -19.31
CA GLN A 122 -0.52 -4.00 -20.36
C GLN A 122 0.91 -4.43 -20.72
N ARG A 123 1.23 -5.71 -20.52
CA ARG A 123 2.53 -6.27 -20.90
C ARG A 123 2.77 -6.03 -22.40
N ASP A 124 3.89 -5.39 -22.71
CA ASP A 124 4.33 -5.18 -24.08
C ASP A 124 4.70 -6.53 -24.71
N GLU A 125 4.04 -6.90 -25.81
CA GLU A 125 4.21 -8.22 -26.45
C GLU A 125 5.61 -8.43 -27.05
N GLN A 126 6.32 -7.36 -27.40
CA GLN A 126 7.62 -7.45 -28.07
C GLN A 126 8.77 -7.51 -27.08
N THR A 127 8.71 -6.68 -26.05
CA THR A 127 9.77 -6.49 -25.05
C THR A 127 9.49 -7.25 -23.76
N GLY A 128 8.26 -7.72 -23.55
CA GLY A 128 7.81 -8.35 -22.32
C GLY A 128 7.69 -7.37 -21.15
N ARG A 129 7.87 -6.06 -21.35
CA ARG A 129 7.88 -5.08 -20.26
C ARG A 129 6.48 -4.84 -19.70
N VAL A 130 6.37 -4.81 -18.38
CA VAL A 130 5.16 -4.41 -17.66
C VAL A 130 5.29 -2.95 -17.23
N PRO A 131 4.36 -2.05 -17.60
CA PRO A 131 4.37 -0.68 -17.11
C PRO A 131 4.22 -0.63 -15.58
N VAL A 132 5.04 0.20 -14.95
CA VAL A 132 4.98 0.47 -13.51
C VAL A 132 4.50 1.90 -13.28
N GLU A 133 3.46 2.08 -12.47
CA GLU A 133 2.96 3.39 -12.06
C GLU A 133 3.23 3.60 -10.57
N THR A 134 3.67 4.79 -10.19
CA THR A 134 3.74 5.19 -8.79
C THR A 134 3.20 6.60 -8.58
N PHE A 135 2.54 6.81 -7.45
CA PHE A 135 1.98 8.11 -7.06
C PHE A 135 1.86 8.21 -5.55
N VAL A 136 1.86 9.44 -5.06
CA VAL A 136 1.61 9.76 -3.65
C VAL A 136 0.11 9.94 -3.42
N VAL A 137 -0.35 9.42 -2.29
CA VAL A 137 -1.67 9.68 -1.74
C VAL A 137 -1.51 10.53 -0.49
N GLY A 138 -2.29 11.59 -0.40
CA GLY A 138 -2.16 12.62 0.63
C GLY A 138 -3.02 13.83 0.28
N GLN A 139 -2.99 14.85 1.14
CA GLN A 139 -3.89 16.01 1.05
C GLN A 139 -3.33 17.16 0.19
N ASP A 140 -2.05 17.10 -0.22
CA ASP A 140 -1.42 18.16 -1.02
C ASP A 140 -1.73 17.99 -2.52
N ILE A 141 -2.98 18.29 -2.88
CA ILE A 141 -3.49 18.17 -4.25
C ILE A 141 -2.72 19.10 -5.20
N GLU A 142 -2.28 20.27 -4.72
CA GLU A 142 -1.52 21.23 -5.53
C GLU A 142 -0.14 20.70 -5.93
N ARG A 143 0.44 19.81 -5.11
CA ARG A 143 1.65 19.05 -5.44
C ARG A 143 1.38 17.72 -6.16
N GLY A 144 0.13 17.45 -6.53
CA GLY A 144 -0.26 16.26 -7.31
C GLY A 144 -0.55 15.01 -6.47
N GLU A 145 -0.70 15.13 -5.15
CA GLU A 145 -1.15 14.02 -4.32
C GLU A 145 -2.60 13.65 -4.60
N ARG A 146 -2.91 12.36 -4.53
CA ARG A 146 -4.24 11.84 -4.81
C ARG A 146 -5.02 11.63 -3.52
N VAL A 147 -6.20 12.24 -3.43
CA VAL A 147 -7.20 11.97 -2.38
C VAL A 147 -8.20 10.88 -2.77
N GLN A 148 -8.31 10.55 -4.05
CA GLN A 148 -9.11 9.45 -4.58
C GLN A 148 -8.41 8.85 -5.80
N TRP A 149 -8.40 7.53 -5.92
CA TRP A 149 -7.85 6.84 -7.08
C TRP A 149 -8.52 5.48 -7.26
N ILE A 150 -8.42 4.96 -8.48
CA ILE A 150 -8.97 3.66 -8.84
C ILE A 150 -7.84 2.76 -9.30
N VAL A 151 -7.79 1.55 -8.75
CA VAL A 151 -6.97 0.47 -9.30
C VAL A 151 -7.92 -0.49 -10.00
N GLU A 152 -7.83 -0.54 -11.34
CA GLU A 152 -8.59 -1.52 -12.12
C GLU A 152 -8.19 -2.95 -11.77
N GLY A 153 -9.14 -3.87 -11.93
CA GLY A 153 -8.89 -5.29 -11.70
C GLY A 153 -7.75 -5.84 -12.55
N GLY A 154 -7.08 -6.87 -12.05
CA GLY A 154 -5.99 -7.56 -12.77
C GLY A 154 -4.59 -6.98 -12.53
N LYS A 155 -4.46 -5.84 -11.84
CA LYS A 155 -3.19 -5.16 -11.54
C LYS A 155 -2.66 -5.56 -10.17
N PHE A 156 -1.34 -5.75 -10.04
CA PHE A 156 -0.73 -5.86 -8.72
C PHE A 156 -0.55 -4.46 -8.13
N LYS A 157 -0.98 -4.26 -6.88
CA LYS A 157 -0.83 -3.02 -6.13
C LYS A 157 -0.07 -3.30 -4.83
N ALA A 158 0.88 -2.42 -4.51
CA ALA A 158 1.48 -2.30 -3.19
C ALA A 158 1.35 -0.86 -2.71
N SER A 159 1.40 -0.68 -1.40
CA SER A 159 1.43 0.65 -0.80
C SER A 159 2.36 0.68 0.40
N PHE A 160 2.92 1.85 0.70
CA PHE A 160 3.70 2.04 1.91
C PHE A 160 3.53 3.44 2.51
N LEU A 161 3.72 3.51 3.83
CA LEU A 161 3.55 4.70 4.64
C LEU A 161 4.65 5.73 4.35
N LEU A 162 4.26 6.99 4.20
CA LEU A 162 5.18 8.13 4.13
C LEU A 162 5.07 8.97 5.41
N PRO A 163 6.13 9.73 5.76
CA PRO A 163 6.06 10.85 6.70
C PRO A 163 4.89 11.81 6.41
N ASP A 164 4.28 12.40 7.43
CA ASP A 164 3.11 13.30 7.25
C ASP A 164 3.53 14.61 6.55
N SER A 165 4.77 15.07 6.74
CA SER A 165 5.36 16.20 6.02
C SER A 165 6.22 15.67 4.88
N GLY A 166 6.01 16.16 3.65
CA GLY A 166 6.91 15.86 2.54
C GLY A 166 8.31 16.32 2.91
N GLY A 167 9.30 15.42 2.80
CA GLY A 167 10.69 15.68 3.15
C GLY A 167 11.42 16.61 2.17
N ASP A 168 10.83 17.75 1.85
CA ASP A 168 11.53 18.84 1.20
C ASP A 168 12.10 19.74 2.29
N GLY A 169 13.42 19.69 2.47
CA GLY A 169 14.17 20.61 3.32
C GLY A 169 14.21 22.01 2.71
N ASP A 170 13.06 22.68 2.66
CA ASP A 170 13.02 24.13 2.57
C ASP A 170 13.05 24.65 4.00
N ASP A 171 14.21 25.21 4.36
CA ASP A 171 14.40 26.06 5.54
C ASP A 171 13.37 27.19 5.51
N VAL A 172 12.22 26.97 6.13
CA VAL A 172 11.39 28.09 6.58
C VAL A 172 12.08 28.62 7.82
N GLU A 173 12.96 29.62 7.63
CA GLU A 173 13.34 30.52 8.70
C GLU A 173 12.06 31.09 9.32
N VAL A 174 11.64 30.52 10.45
CA VAL A 174 10.60 31.12 11.27
C VAL A 174 11.23 32.33 11.95
N SER A 175 10.98 33.50 11.39
CA SER A 175 11.29 34.79 12.01
C SER A 175 10.74 34.84 13.45
N PRO A 176 11.56 35.14 14.46
CA PRO A 176 11.18 34.95 15.85
C PRO A 176 10.46 36.19 16.41
N GLU A 177 9.29 36.53 15.90
CA GLU A 177 8.46 37.58 16.49
C GLU A 177 6.98 37.24 16.34
N GLU A 178 6.48 36.33 17.17
CA GLU A 178 5.14 36.42 17.78
C GLU A 178 4.87 35.20 18.67
N MET A 179 4.19 35.45 19.80
CA MET A 179 3.70 34.49 20.79
C MET A 179 4.64 34.16 21.96
N GLY A 180 4.72 35.11 22.90
CA GLY A 180 4.93 34.76 24.30
C GLY A 180 3.72 33.99 24.85
N GLY A 181 3.97 32.83 25.47
CA GLY A 181 2.93 32.08 26.18
C GLY A 181 3.21 30.59 26.35
N MET A 182 4.04 30.25 27.33
CA MET A 182 4.04 29.01 28.12
C MET A 182 3.68 27.68 27.40
N THR A 183 4.70 26.89 27.00
CA THR A 183 4.58 25.44 26.85
C THR A 183 5.83 24.74 27.36
N ASP A 184 5.62 23.69 28.15
CA ASP A 184 6.65 22.79 28.68
C ASP A 184 7.53 22.20 27.56
N PRO A 185 8.83 21.92 27.82
CA PRO A 185 9.70 21.35 26.80
C PRO A 185 9.37 19.88 26.62
N VAL A 186 8.80 19.53 25.46
CA VAL A 186 8.88 18.16 24.96
C VAL A 186 10.35 17.91 24.66
N SER A 187 10.92 16.92 25.35
CA SER A 187 12.27 16.42 25.11
C SER A 187 12.40 15.99 23.65
N ASP A 188 13.12 16.81 22.89
CA ASP A 188 13.72 16.45 21.61
C ASP A 188 14.74 15.32 21.86
N ASP A 189 14.36 14.10 21.49
CA ASP A 189 15.21 12.93 21.56
C ASP A 189 15.93 12.66 20.23
N GLY A 190 16.39 13.71 19.53
CA GLY A 190 17.63 13.69 18.76
C GLY A 190 17.82 12.55 17.76
N SER A 191 16.74 11.96 17.24
CA SER A 191 16.79 10.99 16.15
C SER A 191 16.34 11.70 14.88
N GLY A 192 17.30 12.11 14.05
CA GLY A 192 17.12 12.86 12.81
C GLY A 192 16.40 12.09 11.69
N ILE A 193 15.28 11.44 12.00
CA ILE A 193 14.36 10.86 11.03
C ILE A 193 13.20 11.86 10.90
N GLY A 194 13.02 12.42 9.69
CA GLY A 194 12.02 13.43 9.40
C GLY A 194 10.62 13.10 9.94
N ALA A 195 9.83 14.14 10.23
CA ALA A 195 8.52 14.11 10.87
C ALA A 195 7.70 12.85 10.52
N GLY A 196 7.65 11.87 11.43
CA GLY A 196 7.00 10.59 11.18
C GLY A 196 5.50 10.67 10.87
N SER A 197 4.84 9.53 10.63
CA SER A 197 3.38 9.52 10.45
C SER A 197 2.66 9.40 11.80
N ALA A 198 2.10 10.51 12.29
CA ALA A 198 1.53 10.60 13.64
C ALA A 198 0.22 9.81 13.79
N ARG A 199 -0.56 9.69 12.70
CA ARG A 199 -1.90 9.07 12.72
C ARG A 199 -2.09 7.95 11.70
N GLY A 200 -1.02 7.57 11.01
CA GLY A 200 -1.03 6.58 9.93
C GLY A 200 -1.77 7.07 8.68
N LEU A 201 -1.69 6.28 7.62
CA LEU A 201 -2.46 6.46 6.40
C LEU A 201 -3.78 5.69 6.53
N LEU A 202 -4.88 6.41 6.70
CA LEU A 202 -6.23 5.82 6.75
C LEU A 202 -6.97 6.12 5.45
N ILE A 203 -7.50 5.06 4.83
CA ILE A 203 -8.30 5.13 3.62
C ILE A 203 -9.56 4.27 3.77
N SER A 204 -10.51 4.46 2.86
CA SER A 204 -11.52 3.44 2.55
C SER A 204 -11.26 2.84 1.17
N GLU A 205 -11.52 1.54 1.04
CA GLU A 205 -11.52 0.86 -0.26
C GLU A 205 -12.91 0.30 -0.53
N THR A 206 -13.40 0.42 -1.77
CA THR A 206 -14.63 -0.22 -2.23
C THR A 206 -14.34 -1.05 -3.47
N VAL A 207 -14.63 -2.34 -3.38
CA VAL A 207 -14.40 -3.31 -4.47
C VAL A 207 -15.70 -3.59 -5.19
N VAL A 208 -15.66 -3.57 -6.52
CA VAL A 208 -16.83 -3.82 -7.38
C VAL A 208 -16.47 -4.80 -8.51
N PRO A 209 -17.19 -5.94 -8.65
CA PRO A 209 -18.12 -6.52 -7.66
C PRO A 209 -17.43 -6.79 -6.31
N GLY A 210 -18.22 -7.00 -5.27
CA GLY A 210 -17.75 -7.18 -3.89
C GLY A 210 -16.65 -8.25 -3.75
N PHE A 211 -15.73 -7.99 -2.81
CA PHE A 211 -14.53 -8.78 -2.57
C PHE A 211 -14.85 -10.21 -2.15
N GLU A 212 -14.11 -11.15 -2.74
CA GLU A 212 -14.01 -12.54 -2.31
C GLU A 212 -12.55 -13.00 -2.38
N PHE A 213 -12.13 -13.81 -1.42
CA PHE A 213 -10.74 -14.33 -1.34
C PHE A 213 -10.32 -15.15 -2.57
N SER A 214 -11.26 -15.68 -3.35
CA SER A 214 -10.97 -16.41 -4.59
C SER A 214 -10.51 -15.51 -5.73
N ASP A 215 -10.82 -14.22 -5.64
CA ASP A 215 -10.50 -13.20 -6.63
C ASP A 215 -9.24 -12.40 -6.24
N HIS A 216 -8.59 -12.80 -5.14
CA HIS A 216 -7.44 -12.16 -4.54
C HIS A 216 -6.21 -13.08 -4.53
N ASP A 217 -5.07 -12.57 -5.01
CA ASP A 217 -3.77 -13.24 -4.94
C ASP A 217 -2.61 -12.29 -4.64
N PHE A 218 -1.52 -12.84 -4.07
CA PHE A 218 -0.28 -12.10 -3.82
C PHE A 218 0.71 -12.28 -4.98
N LEU A 219 1.54 -11.27 -5.22
CA LEU A 219 2.65 -11.38 -6.17
C LEU A 219 3.69 -12.35 -5.61
N THR A 220 4.06 -13.36 -6.41
CA THR A 220 5.12 -14.31 -6.05
C THR A 220 6.48 -13.87 -6.58
N ALA A 221 7.55 -14.51 -6.10
CA ALA A 221 8.90 -14.30 -6.63
C ALA A 221 8.97 -14.56 -8.14
N GLU A 222 8.38 -15.66 -8.64
CA GLU A 222 8.29 -15.94 -10.08
C GLU A 222 7.50 -14.88 -10.82
N GLY A 223 6.36 -14.46 -10.25
CA GLY A 223 5.54 -13.41 -10.84
C GLY A 223 6.31 -12.09 -10.93
N MET A 224 7.17 -11.78 -9.96
CA MET A 224 8.03 -10.61 -10.00
C MET A 224 9.11 -10.72 -11.06
N ILE A 225 9.77 -11.88 -11.20
CA ILE A 225 10.76 -12.13 -12.27
C ILE A 225 10.10 -11.98 -13.65
N ASP A 226 8.89 -12.54 -13.80
CA ASP A 226 8.12 -12.46 -15.03
C ASP A 226 7.67 -11.02 -15.33
N ALA A 227 7.18 -10.28 -14.33
CA ALA A 227 6.68 -8.91 -14.52
C ALA A 227 7.81 -7.88 -14.72
N LEU A 228 8.92 -8.04 -14.02
CA LEU A 228 10.04 -7.11 -14.01
C LEU A 228 11.29 -7.86 -14.48
N PRO A 229 11.56 -7.96 -15.79
CA PRO A 229 12.72 -8.69 -16.32
C PRO A 229 14.06 -8.01 -16.01
N ASP A 230 14.04 -6.73 -15.66
CA ASP A 230 15.20 -5.90 -15.31
C ASP A 230 15.60 -6.08 -13.83
N ASP A 231 16.90 -6.32 -13.57
CA ASP A 231 17.42 -6.52 -12.22
C ASP A 231 17.31 -5.27 -11.35
N GLU A 232 17.55 -4.07 -11.91
CA GLU A 232 17.49 -2.81 -11.16
C GLU A 232 16.06 -2.59 -10.61
N ALA A 233 15.05 -2.80 -11.45
CA ALA A 233 13.64 -2.70 -11.05
C ALA A 233 13.24 -3.74 -10.00
N ARG A 234 13.76 -4.97 -10.10
CA ARG A 234 13.50 -6.02 -9.09
C ARG A 234 14.14 -5.66 -7.76
N ASP A 235 15.40 -5.25 -7.77
CA ASP A 235 16.13 -4.88 -6.55
C ASP A 235 15.48 -3.70 -5.84
N GLU A 236 14.98 -2.73 -6.60
CA GLU A 236 14.27 -1.57 -6.06
C GLU A 236 12.94 -1.94 -5.38
N LEU A 237 12.17 -2.86 -5.97
CA LEU A 237 10.80 -3.14 -5.54
C LEU A 237 10.66 -4.40 -4.66
N ARG A 238 11.68 -5.26 -4.55
CA ARG A 238 11.57 -6.58 -3.91
C ARG A 238 11.08 -6.54 -2.46
N TRP A 239 11.39 -5.46 -1.73
CA TRP A 239 10.97 -5.29 -0.33
C TRP A 239 9.45 -5.15 -0.16
N LEU A 240 8.71 -4.89 -1.26
CA LEU A 240 7.24 -4.86 -1.31
C LEU A 240 6.61 -6.23 -1.58
N LEU A 241 7.39 -7.30 -1.80
CA LEU A 241 6.89 -8.67 -1.72
C LEU A 241 6.67 -9.10 -0.28
N LYS A 242 5.81 -10.11 -0.04
CA LYS A 242 5.76 -10.75 1.28
C LYS A 242 7.13 -11.35 1.62
N ARG A 243 7.52 -11.33 2.90
CA ARG A 243 8.86 -11.80 3.36
C ARG A 243 9.25 -13.18 2.83
N GLY A 244 8.32 -14.14 2.75
CA GLY A 244 8.60 -15.47 2.20
C GLY A 244 8.97 -15.44 0.72
N GLU A 245 8.32 -14.58 -0.06
CA GLU A 245 8.59 -14.39 -1.48
C GLU A 245 9.89 -13.61 -1.71
N GLN A 246 10.29 -12.74 -0.79
CA GLN A 246 11.60 -12.07 -0.85
C GLN A 246 12.75 -13.09 -0.79
N GLY A 247 12.70 -14.02 0.17
CA GLY A 247 13.70 -15.09 0.27
C GLY A 247 13.71 -16.02 -0.94
N ARG A 248 12.52 -16.36 -1.46
CA ARG A 248 12.38 -17.14 -2.70
C ARG A 248 12.98 -16.42 -3.90
N LEU A 249 12.79 -15.11 -4.01
CA LEU A 249 13.38 -14.29 -5.08
C LEU A 249 14.91 -14.34 -5.03
N ASP A 250 15.51 -14.16 -3.84
CA ASP A 250 16.97 -14.26 -3.66
C ASP A 250 17.51 -15.63 -4.10
N GLU A 251 16.79 -16.72 -3.84
CA GLU A 251 17.16 -18.07 -4.29
C GLU A 251 17.06 -18.26 -5.81
N LEU A 252 16.05 -17.68 -6.45
CA LEU A 252 15.83 -17.80 -7.89
C LEU A 252 16.85 -16.97 -8.68
N VAL A 253 17.16 -15.74 -8.23
CA VAL A 253 18.13 -14.87 -8.89
C VAL A 253 19.55 -15.46 -8.81
N ARG A 254 19.94 -16.09 -7.69
CA ARG A 254 21.25 -16.74 -7.55
C ARG A 254 21.47 -17.97 -8.46
N LYS A 255 20.39 -18.55 -8.98
CA LYS A 255 20.43 -19.75 -9.84
C LYS A 255 20.46 -19.43 -11.33
N GLN A 256 20.26 -18.16 -11.72
CA GLN A 256 20.39 -17.67 -13.09
C GLN A 256 21.84 -17.24 -13.35
#